data_AF-A0ABD5DF94-F1
#
_entry.id   AF-A0ABD5DF94-F1
#
_cell.length_a   1.000
_cell.length_b   1.000
_cell.length_c   1.000
_cell.angle_alpha   90.00
_cell.angle_beta   90.00
_cell.angle_gamma   90.00
#
_symmetry.space_group_name_H-M   'P 1'
#
loop_
_entity.id
_entity.type
_entity.pdbx_description
1 polymer ?
#
loop_
_entity_poly.entity_id
_entity_poly.type
_entity_poly.pdbx_seq_one_letter_code
_entity_poly.pdbx_strand_id
1 'polypeptide(L)'
;VLNPRWKDIAEPFYREFSGMTFETIALEELTAVPNRMIAALKSCFTQQDVDFLLSFKRGEPDWRLAPEMRIQDLPAVQWKLRNIH
;
A
#
# COMPACT_ATOMS: atom_id res chain seq x y z
N VAL A 1 2.40 -10.04 -3.45
CA VAL A 1 3.16 -8.79 -3.24
C VAL A 1 2.43 -7.82 -2.31
N LEU A 2 1.13 -7.54 -2.51
CA LEU A 2 0.34 -6.66 -1.63
C LEU A 2 -0.61 -7.47 -0.73
N ASN A 3 -0.18 -7.73 0.51
CA ASN A 3 -1.00 -8.35 1.56
C ASN A 3 -0.71 -7.69 2.92
N PRO A 4 -1.21 -6.46 3.15
CA PRO A 4 -1.03 -5.75 4.42
C PRO A 4 -1.82 -6.44 5.55
N ARG A 5 -1.33 -6.27 6.79
CA ARG A 5 -2.05 -6.68 7.99
C ARG A 5 -2.98 -5.57 8.41
N TRP A 6 -4.28 -5.75 8.20
CA TRP A 6 -5.30 -4.80 8.61
C TRP A 6 -5.48 -4.81 10.13
N LYS A 7 -5.70 -3.64 10.71
CA LYS A 7 -6.08 -3.50 12.11
C LYS A 7 -7.59 -3.54 12.22
N ASP A 8 -8.08 -4.17 13.27
CA ASP A 8 -9.48 -4.00 13.65
C ASP A 8 -9.67 -2.56 14.15
N ILE A 9 -10.66 -1.88 13.60
CA ILE A 9 -11.00 -0.50 13.93
C ILE A 9 -12.36 -0.37 14.63
N ALA A 10 -13.02 -1.49 14.96
CA ALA A 10 -14.35 -1.47 15.56
C ALA A 10 -14.39 -0.68 16.88
N GLU A 11 -13.48 -1.00 17.80
CA GLU A 11 -13.39 -0.33 19.11
C GLU A 11 -13.14 1.19 19.01
N PRO A 12 -12.10 1.67 18.30
CA PRO A 12 -11.87 3.11 18.16
C PRO A 12 -13.01 3.79 17.38
N PHE A 13 -13.63 3.11 16.41
CA PHE A 13 -14.78 3.66 15.69
C PHE A 13 -15.94 3.98 16.64
N TYR A 14 -16.36 3.04 17.49
CA TYR A 14 -17.48 3.28 18.40
C TYR A 14 -17.15 4.27 19.51
N ARG A 15 -15.90 4.30 20.00
CA ARG A 15 -15.50 5.19 21.10
C ARG A 15 -15.21 6.62 20.68
N GLU A 16 -14.65 6.80 19.48
CA GLU A 16 -13.97 8.06 19.12
C GLU A 16 -14.49 8.66 17.81
N PHE A 17 -15.40 7.99 17.11
CA PHE A 17 -15.85 8.42 15.79
C PHE A 17 -17.37 8.39 15.61
N SER A 18 -18.03 7.34 16.11
CA SER A 18 -19.49 7.19 16.05
C SER A 18 -20.18 8.37 16.74
N GLY A 19 -21.08 9.03 16.02
CA GLY A 19 -21.82 10.20 16.52
C GLY A 19 -21.07 11.53 16.48
N MET A 20 -19.81 11.54 16.02
CA MET A 20 -19.01 12.76 15.81
C MET A 20 -19.01 13.26 14.36
N THR A 21 -19.57 12.48 13.43
CA THR A 21 -19.59 12.80 12.01
C THR A 21 -20.86 13.54 11.60
N PHE A 22 -20.74 14.48 10.65
CA PHE A 22 -21.92 15.17 10.07
C PHE A 22 -22.80 14.23 9.25
N GLU A 23 -22.18 13.27 8.56
CA GLU A 23 -22.86 12.20 7.84
C GLU A 23 -22.60 10.89 8.59
N THR A 24 -23.67 10.12 8.82
CA THR A 24 -23.55 8.79 9.41
C THR A 24 -22.86 7.85 8.43
N ILE A 25 -21.79 7.21 8.86
CA ILE A 25 -21.10 6.17 8.08
C ILE A 25 -21.09 4.88 8.88
N ALA A 26 -21.37 3.75 8.22
CA ALA A 26 -21.35 2.46 8.88
C ALA A 26 -19.90 1.94 9.01
N LEU A 27 -19.62 1.18 10.07
CA LEU A 27 -18.32 0.55 10.27
C LEU A 27 -17.98 -0.42 9.12
N GLU A 28 -19.00 -1.09 8.58
CA GLU A 28 -18.92 -2.00 7.44
C GLU A 28 -18.41 -1.29 6.18
N GLU A 29 -18.79 -0.02 5.99
CA GLU A 29 -18.30 0.77 4.86
C GLU A 29 -16.80 1.05 4.98
N LEU A 30 -16.35 1.46 6.17
CA LEU A 30 -14.94 1.74 6.45
C LEU A 30 -14.08 0.47 6.36
N THR A 31 -14.58 -0.65 6.88
CA THR A 31 -13.89 -1.95 6.83
C THR A 31 -13.88 -2.57 5.43
N ALA A 32 -14.78 -2.16 4.53
CA ALA A 32 -14.77 -2.56 3.13
C ALA A 32 -13.74 -1.79 2.28
N VAL A 33 -13.37 -0.55 2.67
CA VAL A 33 -12.41 0.29 1.92
C VAL A 33 -11.07 -0.41 1.68
N PRO A 34 -10.41 -1.05 2.68
CA PRO A 34 -9.15 -1.76 2.48
C PRO A 34 -9.18 -2.78 1.35
N ASN A 35 -10.25 -3.57 1.26
CA ASN A 35 -10.41 -4.59 0.24
C ASN A 35 -10.61 -3.97 -1.15
N ARG A 36 -11.45 -2.94 -1.26
CA ARG A 36 -11.66 -2.21 -2.52
C ARG A 36 -10.37 -1.54 -3.00
N MET A 37 -9.63 -0.93 -2.08
CA MET A 37 -8.35 -0.27 -2.36
C MET A 37 -7.31 -1.28 -2.86
N ILE A 38 -7.15 -2.44 -2.21
CA ILE A 38 -6.24 -3.50 -2.70
C ILE A 38 -6.66 -3.98 -4.08
N ALA A 39 -7.95 -4.20 -4.32
CA ALA A 39 -8.45 -4.66 -5.61
C ALA A 39 -8.13 -3.65 -6.72
N ALA A 40 -8.44 -2.37 -6.48
CA ALA A 40 -8.12 -1.29 -7.39
C ALA A 40 -6.61 -1.17 -7.64
N LEU A 41 -5.80 -1.19 -6.58
CA LEU A 41 -4.34 -1.20 -6.71
C LEU A 41 -3.88 -2.37 -7.57
N LYS A 42 -4.29 -3.60 -7.27
CA LYS A 42 -3.90 -4.79 -8.05
C LYS A 42 -4.29 -4.68 -9.53
N SER A 43 -5.41 -4.03 -9.87
CA SER A 43 -5.79 -3.81 -11.26
C SER A 43 -4.89 -2.83 -12.01
N CYS A 44 -4.19 -1.95 -11.29
CA CYS A 44 -3.21 -1.02 -11.87
C CYS A 44 -1.81 -1.64 -12.02
N PHE A 45 -1.55 -2.81 -11.43
CA PHE A 45 -0.23 -3.47 -11.52
C PHE A 45 -0.14 -4.29 -12.80
N THR A 46 0.88 -3.99 -13.59
CA THR A 46 1.32 -4.86 -14.68
C THR A 46 2.26 -5.94 -14.15
N GLN A 47 2.53 -6.96 -14.97
CA GLN A 47 3.54 -7.96 -14.63
C GLN A 47 4.94 -7.32 -14.43
N GLN A 48 5.25 -6.28 -15.22
CA GLN A 48 6.49 -5.52 -15.09
C GLN A 48 6.62 -4.87 -13.70
N ASP A 49 5.54 -4.28 -13.18
CA ASP A 49 5.55 -3.67 -11.84
C ASP A 49 5.80 -4.71 -10.74
N VAL A 50 5.20 -5.90 -10.89
CA VAL A 50 5.40 -7.02 -9.97
C VAL A 50 6.86 -7.48 -9.98
N ASP A 51 7.44 -7.64 -11.17
CA ASP A 51 8.82 -8.09 -11.35
C ASP A 51 9.81 -7.06 -10.80
N PHE A 52 9.57 -5.77 -11.05
CA PHE A 52 10.35 -4.69 -10.45
C PHE A 52 10.30 -4.75 -8.91
N LEU A 53 9.11 -4.81 -8.31
CA LEU A 53 8.98 -4.87 -6.85
C LEU A 53 9.63 -6.11 -6.24
N LEU A 54 9.59 -7.26 -6.92
CA LEU A 54 10.26 -8.48 -6.46
C LEU A 54 11.78 -8.35 -6.51
N SER A 55 12.34 -7.79 -7.59
CA SER A 55 13.78 -7.50 -7.69
C SER A 55 14.23 -6.52 -6.61
N PHE A 56 13.44 -5.46 -6.39
CA PHE A 56 13.69 -4.47 -5.35
C PHE A 56 13.69 -5.11 -3.95
N LYS A 57 12.71 -5.97 -3.64
CA LYS A 57 12.64 -6.69 -2.36
C LYS A 57 13.83 -7.63 -2.12
N ARG A 58 14.50 -8.10 -3.18
CA ARG A 58 15.71 -8.94 -3.06
C ARG A 58 16.98 -8.13 -2.79
N GLY A 59 16.92 -6.79 -2.83
CA GLY A 59 18.08 -5.92 -2.69
C GLY A 59 18.84 -5.68 -3.99
N GLU A 60 18.44 -6.31 -5.09
CA GLU A 60 19.02 -6.17 -6.43
C GLU A 60 17.94 -5.67 -7.42
N PRO A 61 17.51 -4.41 -7.32
CA PRO A 61 16.48 -3.87 -8.19
C PRO A 61 16.90 -3.85 -9.66
N ASP A 62 16.07 -4.41 -10.53
CA ASP A 62 16.22 -4.27 -11.99
C ASP A 62 15.62 -2.93 -12.44
N TRP A 63 16.45 -1.90 -12.47
CA TRP A 63 16.05 -0.54 -12.85
C TRP A 63 15.51 -0.43 -14.28
N ARG A 64 15.74 -1.41 -15.15
CA ARG A 64 15.16 -1.43 -16.51
C ARG A 64 13.65 -1.63 -16.49
N LEU A 65 13.13 -2.22 -15.41
CA LEU A 65 11.70 -2.43 -15.18
C LEU A 65 11.05 -1.26 -14.45
N ALA A 66 11.83 -0.28 -13.99
CA ALA A 66 11.31 0.86 -13.23
C ALA A 66 10.38 1.70 -14.11
N PRO A 67 9.27 2.21 -13.56
CA PRO A 67 8.32 3.02 -14.33
C PRO A 67 8.90 4.37 -14.74
N GLU A 68 9.95 4.85 -14.07
CA GLU A 68 10.65 6.08 -14.42
C GLU A 68 12.15 6.00 -14.11
N MET A 69 12.96 6.60 -14.98
CA MET A 69 14.42 6.47 -15.00
C MET A 69 15.12 7.02 -13.76
N ARG A 70 14.50 7.99 -13.06
CA ARG A 70 15.10 8.69 -11.92
C ARG A 70 14.66 8.17 -10.55
N ILE A 71 13.88 7.10 -10.51
CA ILE A 71 13.39 6.52 -9.25
C ILE A 71 14.56 6.06 -8.35
N GLN A 72 15.65 5.60 -8.96
CA GLN A 72 16.88 5.19 -8.25
C GLN A 72 17.56 6.34 -7.47
N ASP A 73 17.32 7.58 -7.87
CA ASP A 73 17.93 8.76 -7.25
C ASP A 73 17.11 9.30 -6.06
N LEU A 74 15.89 8.79 -5.87
CA LEU A 74 15.00 9.28 -4.83
C LEU A 74 15.53 8.89 -3.45
N PRO A 75 15.68 9.83 -2.50
CA PRO A 75 16.21 9.54 -1.17
C PRO A 75 15.43 8.45 -0.42
N ALA A 76 14.10 8.43 -0.56
CA ALA A 76 13.25 7.41 0.04
C ALA A 76 13.51 6.00 -0.54
N VAL A 77 13.78 5.91 -1.84
CA VAL A 77 14.07 4.65 -2.53
C VAL A 77 15.44 4.12 -2.11
N GLN A 78 16.45 4.99 -2.09
CA GLN A 78 17.79 4.63 -1.62
C GLN A 78 17.78 4.22 -0.14
N TRP A 79 17.07 4.97 0.71
CA TRP A 79 16.90 4.62 2.11
C TRP A 79 16.24 3.26 2.24
N LYS A 80 15.16 2.98 1.49
CA LYS A 80 14.50 1.69 1.55
C LYS A 80 15.43 0.56 1.15
N LEU A 81 16.16 0.71 0.04
CA LEU A 81 17.11 -0.29 -0.45
C LEU A 81 18.19 -0.63 0.59
N ARG A 82 18.71 0.38 1.30
CA ARG A 82 19.69 0.19 2.39
C ARG A 82 19.13 -0.55 3.61
N ASN A 83 17.81 -0.57 3.80
CA ASN A 83 17.12 -1.15 4.95
C ASN A 83 16.35 -2.43 4.59
N ILE A 84 16.59 -3.00 3.40
CA ILE A 84 16.04 -4.29 3.02
C ILE A 84 16.89 -5.38 3.69
N HIS A 85 16.24 -6.19 4.53
CA HIS A 85 16.78 -7.38 5.18
C HIS A 85 15.97 -8.60 4.74
#